data_AF-A0A087TTK7-F1
#
_entry.id   AF-A0A087TTK7-F1
#
_cell.length_a   1.000
_cell.length_b   1.000
_cell.length_c   1.000
_cell.angle_alpha   90.00
_cell.angle_beta   90.00
_cell.angle_gamma   90.00
#
_symmetry.space_group_name_H-M   'P 1'
#
loop_
_entity.id
_entity.type
_entity.pdbx_description
1 polymer ?
#
loop_
_entity_poly.entity_id
_entity_poly.type
_entity_poly.pdbx_seq_one_letter_code
_entity_poly.pdbx_strand_id
1 'polypeptide(L)'
;MSEENVIVAPEKFDLNLDMDQPLSHYFINSSHNTYLTGHQLTGRSSVEIYRQCLLSGCRCVELDCWNGRNSDEEPIITHGYTVVTEVLLKEVLEA
;
A
#
# COMPACT_ATOMS: atom_id res chain seq x y z
N MET A 1 -13.66 -33.03 8.40
CA MET A 1 -12.36 -33.02 7.69
C MET A 1 -11.29 -33.25 8.74
N SER A 2 -10.28 -34.10 8.46
CA SER A 2 -9.25 -34.46 9.45
C SER A 2 -8.17 -33.37 9.51
N GLU A 3 -7.72 -33.03 10.73
CA GLU A 3 -6.59 -32.12 10.96
C GLU A 3 -5.24 -32.75 10.58
N GLU A 4 -5.18 -34.08 10.40
CA GLU A 4 -3.94 -34.81 10.08
C GLU A 4 -3.68 -34.96 8.58
N ASN A 5 -4.64 -34.59 7.71
CA ASN A 5 -4.50 -34.71 6.25
C ASN A 5 -4.66 -33.34 5.57
N VAL A 6 -3.82 -32.39 5.98
CA VAL A 6 -3.81 -31.03 5.45
C VAL A 6 -3.00 -30.94 4.15
N ILE A 7 -3.47 -30.12 3.21
CA ILE A 7 -2.82 -29.91 1.90
C ILE A 7 -1.52 -29.09 2.01
N VAL A 8 -1.40 -28.25 3.03
CA VAL A 8 -0.22 -27.44 3.32
C VAL A 8 0.20 -27.73 4.76
N ALA A 9 1.50 -28.00 4.95
CA ALA A 9 2.09 -28.18 6.26
C ALA A 9 1.87 -26.91 7.12
N PRO A 10 1.30 -27.00 8.34
CA PRO A 10 0.91 -25.83 9.13
C PRO A 10 2.04 -24.83 9.37
N GLU A 11 3.28 -25.32 9.48
CA GLU A 11 4.48 -24.51 9.74
C GLU A 11 4.75 -23.51 8.60
N LYS A 12 4.21 -23.74 7.40
CA LYS A 12 4.33 -22.79 6.27
C LYS A 12 3.56 -21.49 6.49
N PHE A 13 2.63 -21.45 7.44
CA PHE A 13 1.92 -20.23 7.82
C PHE A 13 2.56 -19.49 8.99
N ASP A 14 3.55 -20.10 9.65
CA ASP A 14 4.30 -19.49 10.74
C ASP A 14 5.44 -18.60 10.24
N LEU A 15 5.88 -17.65 11.09
CA LEU A 15 7.09 -16.87 10.87
C LEU A 15 8.32 -17.73 11.17
N ASN A 16 8.82 -18.45 10.17
CA ASN A 16 9.91 -19.43 10.31
C ASN A 16 11.13 -19.19 9.40
N LEU A 17 11.14 -18.08 8.66
CA LEU A 17 12.31 -17.64 7.90
C LEU A 17 13.32 -16.95 8.82
N ASP A 18 14.61 -17.06 8.49
CA ASP A 18 15.65 -16.25 9.12
C ASP A 18 15.40 -14.77 8.77
N MET A 19 15.17 -13.93 9.79
CA MET A 19 14.88 -12.50 9.65
C MET A 19 16.09 -11.59 9.96
N ASP A 20 17.28 -12.17 10.16
CA ASP A 20 18.52 -11.45 10.51
C ASP A 20 19.44 -11.17 9.30
N GLN A 21 19.08 -11.63 8.10
CA GLN A 21 19.80 -11.31 6.85
C GLN A 21 19.61 -9.83 6.43
N PRO A 22 20.49 -9.28 5.58
CA PRO A 22 20.28 -7.95 4.99
C PRO A 22 18.97 -7.83 4.21
N LEU A 23 18.36 -6.64 4.18
CA LEU A 23 17.06 -6.39 3.54
C LEU A 23 16.99 -6.82 2.07
N SER A 24 18.09 -6.70 1.33
CA SER A 24 18.20 -7.08 -0.08
C SER A 24 18.07 -8.58 -0.35
N HIS A 25 18.03 -9.42 0.70
CA HIS A 25 17.90 -10.87 0.57
C HIS A 25 16.44 -11.37 0.62
N TYR A 26 15.47 -10.46 0.83
CA TYR A 26 14.06 -10.81 0.95
C TYR A 26 13.25 -10.30 -0.23
N PHE A 27 12.20 -11.04 -0.59
CA PHE A 27 11.11 -10.50 -1.37
C PHE A 27 10.24 -9.62 -0.48
N ILE A 28 9.99 -8.38 -0.92
CA ILE A 28 9.19 -7.40 -0.17
C ILE A 28 7.86 -7.22 -0.89
N ASN A 29 6.77 -7.52 -0.18
CA ASN A 29 5.42 -7.22 -0.66
C ASN A 29 5.26 -5.70 -0.80
N SER A 30 5.11 -5.22 -2.04
CA SER A 30 5.21 -3.81 -2.41
C SER A 30 4.02 -3.38 -3.25
N SER A 31 3.55 -2.15 -3.05
CA SER A 31 2.43 -1.54 -3.76
C SER A 31 2.91 -0.37 -4.60
N HIS A 32 2.33 -0.20 -5.78
CA HIS A 32 2.63 0.86 -6.74
C HIS A 32 1.39 1.74 -6.93
N ASN A 33 1.58 3.06 -6.96
CA ASN A 33 0.53 4.07 -6.91
C ASN A 33 -0.55 3.72 -5.88
N THR A 34 -0.12 3.50 -4.63
CA THR A 34 -0.95 2.88 -3.59
C THR A 34 -2.27 3.60 -3.39
N TYR A 35 -2.29 4.92 -3.49
CA TYR A 35 -3.48 5.76 -3.38
C TYR A 35 -4.57 5.44 -4.42
N LEU A 36 -4.25 4.83 -5.57
CA LEU A 36 -5.20 4.60 -6.67
C LEU A 36 -6.14 3.43 -6.42
N THR A 37 -7.43 3.73 -6.54
CA THR A 37 -8.51 2.77 -6.68
C THR A 37 -9.08 2.87 -8.09
N GLY A 38 -8.78 1.87 -8.93
CA GLY A 38 -9.23 1.80 -10.32
C GLY A 38 -8.16 2.19 -11.35
N HIS A 39 -8.57 2.85 -12.43
CA HIS A 39 -7.69 3.14 -13.58
C HIS A 39 -6.67 4.25 -13.30
N GLN A 40 -5.50 4.15 -13.93
CA GLN A 40 -4.42 5.14 -13.82
C GLN A 40 -4.81 6.55 -14.32
N LEU A 41 -5.72 6.67 -15.28
CA LEU A 41 -6.08 7.98 -15.86
C LEU A 41 -7.33 8.60 -15.26
N THR A 42 -8.28 7.77 -14.83
CA THR A 42 -9.65 8.19 -14.45
C THR A 42 -10.15 7.57 -13.15
N GLY A 43 -9.26 6.89 -12.41
CA GLY A 43 -9.57 6.27 -11.13
C GLY A 43 -9.75 7.28 -10.01
N ARG A 44 -9.92 6.77 -8.80
CA ARG A 44 -10.04 7.59 -7.59
C ARG A 44 -8.86 7.38 -6.68
N SER A 45 -8.36 8.45 -6.08
CA SER A 45 -7.47 8.36 -4.93
C SER A 45 -8.26 8.08 -3.65
N SER A 46 -7.71 7.27 -2.76
CA SER A 46 -8.30 6.94 -1.46
C SER A 46 -7.23 6.90 -0.38
N VAL A 47 -7.60 7.31 0.84
CA VAL A 47 -6.77 7.12 2.04
C VAL A 47 -6.87 5.66 2.53
N GLU A 48 -8.04 5.04 2.38
CA GLU A 48 -8.33 3.70 2.90
C GLU A 48 -7.46 2.60 2.28
N ILE A 49 -7.05 2.76 1.02
CA ILE A 49 -6.24 1.75 0.33
C ILE A 49 -4.85 1.59 0.94
N TYR A 50 -4.30 2.64 1.58
CA TYR A 50 -3.07 2.52 2.38
C TYR A 50 -3.28 1.58 3.57
N ARG A 51 -4.38 1.75 4.31
CA ARG A 51 -4.75 0.85 5.42
C ARG A 51 -4.88 -0.59 4.94
N GLN A 52 -5.61 -0.80 3.85
CA GLN A 52 -5.85 -2.14 3.30
C GLN A 52 -4.55 -2.82 2.84
N CYS A 53 -3.68 -2.11 2.13
CA CYS A 53 -2.38 -2.65 1.72
C CYS A 53 -1.54 -3.04 2.95
N LEU A 54 -1.43 -2.16 3.94
CA LEU A 54 -0.63 -2.42 5.14
C LEU A 54 -1.19 -3.57 5.98
N LEU A 55 -2.52 -3.63 6.17
CA LEU A 55 -3.20 -4.73 6.88
C LEU A 55 -3.06 -6.07 6.15
N SER A 56 -2.94 -6.05 4.82
CA SER A 56 -2.68 -7.25 4.00
C SER A 56 -1.20 -7.65 3.94
N GLY A 57 -0.34 -7.00 4.74
CA GLY A 57 1.09 -7.34 4.84
C GLY A 57 1.99 -6.63 3.82
N CYS A 58 1.49 -5.64 3.07
CA CYS A 58 2.36 -4.80 2.24
C CYS A 58 3.34 -4.02 3.13
N ARG A 59 4.63 -3.95 2.75
CA ARG A 59 5.71 -3.31 3.50
C ARG A 59 6.36 -2.14 2.75
N CYS A 60 5.91 -1.84 1.53
CA CYS A 60 6.36 -0.71 0.74
C CYS A 60 5.17 -0.09 -0.01
N VAL A 61 4.92 1.19 0.19
CA VAL A 61 3.81 1.94 -0.42
C VAL A 61 4.35 3.19 -1.10
N GLU A 62 3.65 3.67 -2.12
CA GLU A 62 4.05 4.80 -2.95
C GLU A 62 3.15 6.01 -2.71
N LEU A 63 3.77 7.19 -2.58
CA LEU A 63 3.11 8.48 -2.35
C LEU A 63 3.56 9.48 -3.43
N ASP A 64 2.68 9.79 -4.37
CA ASP A 64 2.92 10.82 -5.38
C ASP A 64 2.51 12.18 -4.85
N CYS A 65 3.44 12.87 -4.19
CA CYS A 65 3.18 14.16 -3.56
C CYS A 65 3.19 15.32 -4.55
N TRP A 66 2.21 16.20 -4.46
CA TRP A 66 2.09 17.43 -5.25
C TRP A 66 1.79 18.64 -4.35
N ASN A 67 2.12 19.83 -4.84
CA ASN A 67 1.72 21.08 -4.20
C ASN A 67 0.18 21.18 -4.13
N GLY A 68 -0.33 21.75 -3.04
CA GLY A 68 -1.75 22.02 -2.87
C GLY A 68 -2.29 22.95 -3.94
N ARG A 69 -3.55 22.73 -4.34
CA ARG A 69 -4.26 23.55 -5.34
C ARG A 69 -5.29 24.50 -4.71
N ASN A 70 -5.54 24.35 -3.41
CA ASN A 70 -6.47 25.16 -2.63
C ASN A 70 -5.76 26.36 -2.00
N SER A 71 -6.54 27.27 -1.38
CA SER A 71 -6.03 28.47 -0.72
C SER A 71 -5.06 28.19 0.43
N ASP A 72 -5.15 27.01 1.02
CA ASP A 72 -4.36 26.60 2.18
C ASP A 72 -3.02 25.98 1.75
N GLU A 73 -2.81 25.76 0.45
CA GLU A 73 -1.60 25.20 -0.17
C GLU A 73 -1.13 23.86 0.43
N GLU A 74 -2.05 23.13 1.10
CA GLU A 74 -1.76 21.86 1.76
C GLU A 74 -1.33 20.77 0.75
N PRO A 75 -0.22 20.04 1.00
CA PRO A 75 0.25 19.00 0.08
C PRO A 75 -0.79 17.90 -0.16
N ILE A 76 -0.92 17.50 -1.42
CA ILE A 76 -1.86 16.46 -1.86
C ILE A 76 -1.12 15.24 -2.41
N ILE A 77 -1.84 14.12 -2.50
CA ILE A 77 -1.45 12.94 -3.26
C ILE A 77 -2.43 12.73 -4.41
N THR A 78 -1.90 12.60 -5.64
CA THR A 78 -2.67 12.31 -6.85
C THR A 78 -1.77 11.84 -7.98
N HIS A 79 -2.36 11.31 -9.06
CA HIS A 79 -1.61 10.96 -10.27
C HIS A 79 -1.53 12.16 -11.22
N GLY A 80 -0.32 12.68 -11.38
CA GLY A 80 -0.03 13.92 -12.11
C GLY A 80 -0.59 13.99 -13.52
N TYR A 81 -1.09 15.16 -13.92
CA TYR A 81 -1.61 15.42 -15.27
C TYR A 81 -2.71 14.46 -15.74
N THR A 82 -3.44 13.84 -14.81
CA THR A 82 -4.60 12.99 -15.09
C THR A 82 -5.89 13.57 -14.50
N VAL A 83 -7.01 12.85 -14.62
CA VAL A 83 -8.29 13.22 -13.98
C VAL A 83 -8.57 12.41 -12.72
N VAL A 84 -7.55 11.74 -12.17
CA VAL A 84 -7.60 11.06 -10.87
C VAL A 84 -7.88 12.08 -9.76
N THR A 85 -8.71 11.69 -8.79
CA THR A 85 -9.02 12.56 -7.63
C THR A 85 -7.80 12.78 -6.74
N GLU A 86 -7.85 13.76 -5.86
CA GLU A 86 -6.77 14.05 -4.90
C GLU A 86 -7.21 13.71 -3.47
N VAL A 87 -6.23 13.37 -2.62
CA VAL A 87 -6.39 13.21 -1.16
C VAL A 87 -5.29 14.01 -0.47
N LEU A 88 -5.51 14.42 0.78
CA LEU A 88 -4.50 15.18 1.53
C LEU A 88 -3.35 14.26 1.97
N LEU A 89 -2.11 14.74 1.84
CA LEU A 89 -0.94 14.01 2.36
C LEU A 89 -1.08 13.71 3.84
N LYS A 90 -1.57 14.68 4.62
CA LYS A 90 -1.78 14.54 6.07
C LYS A 90 -2.68 13.36 6.41
N GLU A 91 -3.80 13.19 5.70
CA GLU A 91 -4.73 12.08 5.96
C GLU A 91 -4.12 10.72 5.62
N VAL A 92 -3.27 10.66 4.59
CA VAL A 92 -2.52 9.44 4.23
C VAL A 92 -1.48 9.09 5.29
N LEU A 93 -0.80 10.08 5.89
CA LEU A 93 0.17 9.84 6.97
C LEU A 93 -0.49 9.47 8.31
N GLU A 94 -1.72 9.90 8.54
CA GLU A 94 -2.53 9.52 9.72
C GLU A 94 -3.21 8.14 9.58
N ALA A 95 -3.19 7.56 8.37
CA ALA A 95 -3.88 6.31 8.06
C ALA A 95 -3.22 5.08 8.72
#